data_AF-A0ABC8LL41-F1
#
_entry.id   AF-A0ABC8LL41-F1
#
_cell.length_a   1.000
_cell.length_b   1.000
_cell.length_c   1.000
_cell.angle_alpha   90.00
_cell.angle_beta   90.00
_cell.angle_gamma   90.00
#
_symmetry.space_group_name_H-M   'P 1'
#
loop_
_entity.id
_entity.type
_entity.pdbx_description
1 polymer ?
#
loop_
_entity_poly.entity_id
_entity_poly.type
_entity_poly.pdbx_seq_one_letter_code
_entity_poly.pdbx_strand_id
1 'polypeptide(L)'
;MIYFFFNFQLKDSELEDNDWIRLYLELAVATTNRSFELKDLSVTNLKIQKVAIESSSQSLGDYDALFYIRYEDDCEARVGKDLHRVAVVRRILDNNSQVLNLLGVNESINKIAAMEEEAASSSLQD
;
A
#
# COMPACT_ATOMS: atom_id res chain seq x y z
N MET A 1 7.45 10.62 13.36
CA MET A 1 6.02 10.87 13.04
C MET A 1 5.95 10.92 11.53
N ILE A 2 5.38 9.90 10.88
CA ILE A 2 5.38 9.78 9.42
C ILE A 2 4.43 10.85 8.86
N TYR A 3 4.98 11.91 8.26
CA TYR A 3 4.24 13.02 7.66
C TYR A 3 3.95 12.68 6.20
N PHE A 4 3.03 11.77 5.96
CA PHE A 4 2.36 11.77 4.66
C PHE A 4 1.27 12.84 4.71
N PHE A 5 1.27 13.74 3.73
CA PHE A 5 0.09 14.55 3.37
C PHE A 5 -0.97 13.61 2.77
N PHE A 6 -1.51 12.70 3.57
CA PHE A 6 -2.65 11.89 3.18
C PHE A 6 -3.89 12.80 3.13
N ASN A 7 -4.48 12.94 1.95
CA ASN A 7 -5.64 13.81 1.77
C ASN A 7 -6.92 13.18 2.36
N PHE A 8 -7.02 11.85 2.42
CA PHE A 8 -8.20 11.15 2.91
C PHE A 8 -7.85 9.81 3.59
N GLN A 9 -8.45 9.51 4.74
CA GLN A 9 -8.29 8.23 5.45
C GLN A 9 -9.64 7.49 5.46
N LEU A 10 -9.63 6.22 5.07
CA LEU A 10 -10.83 5.39 5.07
C LEU A 10 -11.25 4.97 6.48
N LYS A 11 -12.56 4.92 6.69
CA LYS A 11 -13.19 4.33 7.87
C LYS A 11 -13.32 2.81 7.70
N ASP A 12 -13.44 2.10 8.82
CA ASP A 12 -13.58 0.63 8.82
C ASP A 12 -14.81 0.17 8.01
N SER A 13 -15.94 0.89 8.07
CA SER A 13 -17.12 0.57 7.25
C SER A 13 -16.87 0.71 5.75
N GLU A 14 -16.07 1.70 5.34
CA GLU A 14 -15.71 1.89 3.93
C GLU A 14 -14.74 0.80 3.46
N LEU A 15 -13.91 0.26 4.36
CA LEU A 15 -13.05 -0.88 4.06
C LEU A 15 -13.86 -2.16 3.84
N GLU A 16 -14.88 -2.39 4.68
CA GLU A 16 -15.79 -3.53 4.55
C GLU A 16 -16.61 -3.49 3.25
N ASP A 17 -17.02 -2.29 2.80
CA ASP A 17 -17.77 -2.13 1.54
C ASP A 17 -16.88 -2.22 0.28
N ASN A 18 -15.54 -2.21 0.43
CA ASN A 18 -14.59 -2.13 -0.68
C ASN A 18 -13.56 -3.26 -0.66
N ASP A 19 -14.03 -4.49 -0.88
CA ASP A 19 -13.22 -5.72 -0.95
C ASP A 19 -12.02 -5.64 -1.92
N TRP A 20 -12.09 -4.79 -2.94
CA TRP A 20 -11.00 -4.59 -3.90
C TRP A 20 -9.74 -3.95 -3.28
N ILE A 21 -9.86 -3.28 -2.13
CA ILE A 21 -8.68 -2.77 -1.38
C ILE A 21 -7.83 -3.94 -0.91
N ARG A 22 -8.48 -5.02 -0.46
CA ARG A 22 -7.80 -6.26 -0.10
C ARG A 22 -7.12 -6.86 -1.32
N LEU A 23 -7.78 -6.89 -2.48
CA LEU A 23 -7.16 -7.36 -3.72
C LEU A 23 -5.88 -6.58 -4.08
N TYR A 24 -5.89 -5.25 -3.91
CA TYR A 24 -4.71 -4.42 -4.18
C TYR A 24 -3.54 -4.77 -3.26
N LEU A 25 -3.82 -4.99 -1.98
CA LEU A 25 -2.82 -5.45 -1.02
C LEU A 25 -2.25 -6.81 -1.40
N GLU A 26 -3.12 -7.79 -1.69
CA GLU A 26 -2.70 -9.14 -2.06
C GLU A 26 -1.83 -9.15 -3.32
N LEU A 27 -2.18 -8.34 -4.33
CA LEU A 27 -1.37 -8.18 -5.54
C LEU A 27 -0.01 -7.55 -5.26
N ALA A 28 0.05 -6.48 -4.46
CA ALA A 28 1.32 -5.83 -4.10
C ALA A 28 2.26 -6.78 -3.36
N VAL A 29 1.70 -7.61 -2.48
CA VAL A 29 2.46 -8.63 -1.75
C VAL A 29 2.93 -9.76 -2.68
N ALA A 30 2.08 -10.22 -3.60
CA ALA A 30 2.43 -11.28 -4.54
C ALA A 30 3.54 -10.84 -5.52
N THR A 31 3.53 -9.58 -5.97
CA THR A 31 4.53 -9.07 -6.91
C THR A 31 5.91 -8.88 -6.28
N THR A 32 5.98 -8.52 -4.99
CA THR A 32 7.27 -8.39 -4.28
C THR A 32 7.86 -9.73 -3.84
N ASN A 33 7.03 -10.77 -3.70
CA ASN A 33 7.43 -12.07 -3.16
C ASN A 33 7.34 -13.20 -4.20
N ARG A 34 7.53 -12.88 -5.49
CA ARG A 34 7.43 -13.82 -6.62
C ARG A 34 8.31 -15.07 -6.51
N SER A 35 9.34 -15.06 -5.67
CA SER A 35 10.24 -16.20 -5.46
C SER A 35 9.70 -17.24 -4.47
N PHE A 36 8.62 -16.95 -3.74
CA PHE A 36 8.01 -17.91 -2.83
C PHE A 36 7.04 -18.82 -3.59
N GLU A 37 6.99 -20.10 -3.25
CA GLU A 37 5.99 -21.00 -3.81
C GLU A 37 4.58 -20.54 -3.35
N LEU A 38 3.57 -20.72 -4.21
CA LEU A 38 2.17 -20.32 -3.92
C LEU A 38 1.64 -20.85 -2.58
N LYS A 39 2.24 -21.95 -2.09
CA LYS A 39 1.96 -22.66 -0.84
C LYS A 39 2.44 -21.87 0.39
N ASP A 40 3.57 -21.16 0.24
CA ASP A 40 4.19 -20.34 1.29
C ASP A 40 3.64 -18.90 1.29
N LEU A 41 2.89 -18.56 0.25
CA LEU A 41 2.32 -17.24 0.01
C LEU A 41 0.99 -17.00 0.73
N SER A 42 0.54 -17.86 1.66
CA SER A 42 -0.80 -17.80 2.26
C SER A 42 -1.19 -16.36 2.61
N VAL A 43 -2.02 -15.76 1.75
CA VAL A 43 -2.41 -14.35 1.82
C VAL A 43 -3.47 -14.11 2.89
N THR A 44 -3.84 -15.18 3.60
CA THR A 44 -4.77 -15.23 4.73
C THR A 44 -4.26 -14.51 5.96
N ASN A 45 -2.96 -14.23 6.05
CA ASN A 45 -2.32 -13.67 7.24
C ASN A 45 -2.11 -12.15 7.15
N LEU A 46 -2.77 -11.50 6.19
CA LEU A 46 -2.70 -10.06 6.01
C LEU A 46 -3.84 -9.37 6.77
N LYS A 47 -3.50 -8.48 7.69
CA LYS A 47 -4.48 -7.72 8.47
C LYS A 47 -4.32 -6.23 8.21
N ILE A 48 -5.27 -5.66 7.48
CA ILE A 48 -5.33 -4.22 7.19
C ILE A 48 -5.59 -3.47 8.50
N GLN A 49 -4.74 -2.49 8.80
CA GLN A 49 -4.91 -1.61 9.96
C GLN A 49 -5.49 -0.26 9.56
N LYS A 50 -4.94 0.36 8.51
CA LYS A 50 -5.34 1.70 8.05
C LYS A 50 -5.11 1.83 6.56
N VAL A 51 -6.01 2.54 5.90
CA VAL A 51 -5.84 2.90 4.49
C VAL A 51 -5.99 4.41 4.33
N ALA A 52 -5.03 4.99 3.63
CA ALA A 52 -5.07 6.37 3.21
C ALA A 52 -5.03 6.47 1.68
N ILE A 53 -5.65 7.51 1.15
CA ILE A 53 -5.79 7.73 -0.28
C ILE A 53 -5.29 9.14 -0.60
N GLU A 54 -4.50 9.21 -1.66
CA GLU A 54 -4.13 10.43 -2.32
C GLU A 54 -4.70 10.42 -3.72
N SER A 55 -5.64 11.32 -3.98
CA SER A 55 -6.28 11.48 -5.29
C SER A 55 -6.71 12.93 -5.48
N SER A 56 -6.91 13.34 -6.73
CA SER A 56 -7.22 14.71 -7.10
C SER A 56 -8.55 15.22 -6.52
N SER A 57 -9.55 14.35 -6.41
CA SER A 57 -10.89 14.67 -5.88
C SER A 57 -11.11 14.14 -4.45
N GLN A 58 -10.10 13.50 -3.86
CA GLN A 58 -10.18 12.88 -2.53
C GLN A 58 -11.28 11.81 -2.45
N SER A 59 -11.65 11.21 -3.58
CA SER A 59 -12.70 10.19 -3.66
C SER A 59 -12.16 8.83 -4.08
N LEU A 60 -12.88 7.78 -3.66
CA LEU A 60 -12.63 6.39 -4.05
C LEU A 60 -12.82 6.12 -5.55
N GLY A 61 -13.53 7.01 -6.24
CA GLY A 61 -13.88 6.88 -7.66
C GLY A 61 -12.85 7.46 -8.62
N ASP A 62 -11.76 8.04 -8.12
CA ASP A 62 -10.80 8.74 -8.98
C ASP A 62 -10.04 7.82 -9.93
N TYR A 63 -9.93 8.25 -11.18
CA TYR A 63 -9.25 7.48 -12.22
C TYR A 63 -7.76 7.25 -11.92
N ASP A 64 -7.09 8.26 -11.36
CA ASP A 64 -5.71 8.17 -10.85
C ASP A 64 -5.72 8.40 -9.34
N ALA A 65 -5.40 7.35 -8.59
CA ALA A 65 -5.41 7.38 -7.14
C ALA A 65 -4.27 6.52 -6.57
N LEU A 66 -3.66 7.01 -5.49
CA LEU A 66 -2.62 6.33 -4.76
C LEU A 66 -3.17 5.84 -3.41
N PHE A 67 -3.03 4.55 -3.16
CA PHE A 67 -3.50 3.87 -1.97
C PHE A 67 -2.33 3.50 -1.10
N TYR A 68 -2.38 3.92 0.17
CA TYR A 68 -1.42 3.59 1.19
C TYR A 68 -2.08 2.66 2.20
N ILE A 69 -1.72 1.39 2.15
CA ILE A 69 -2.35 0.34 2.95
C ILE A 69 -1.34 -0.08 4.01
N ARG A 70 -1.60 0.32 5.27
CA ARG A 70 -0.85 -0.18 6.43
C ARG A 70 -1.46 -1.49 6.89
N TYR A 71 -0.63 -2.51 7.07
CA TYR A 71 -1.09 -3.84 7.42
C TYR A 71 -0.05 -4.60 8.25
N GLU A 72 -0.52 -5.64 8.93
CA GLU A 72 0.31 -6.65 9.59
C GLU A 72 0.41 -7.88 8.68
N ASP A 73 1.61 -8.45 8.56
CA ASP A 73 1.87 -9.71 7.87
C ASP A 73 2.50 -10.70 8.86
N ASP A 74 1.73 -11.69 9.30
CA ASP A 74 2.22 -12.68 10.26
C ASP A 74 3.07 -13.79 9.59
N CYS A 75 3.33 -13.70 8.28
CA CYS A 75 4.18 -14.65 7.57
C CYS A 75 5.66 -14.35 7.81
N GLU A 76 6.25 -14.94 8.85
CA GLU A 76 7.67 -14.78 9.20
C GLU A 76 8.61 -15.12 8.03
N ALA A 77 8.24 -16.07 7.15
CA ALA A 77 9.03 -16.39 5.96
C ALA A 77 9.15 -15.20 4.98
N ARG A 78 8.12 -14.36 4.90
CA ARG A 78 8.09 -13.17 4.03
C ARG A 78 8.67 -11.95 4.72
N VAL A 79 8.38 -11.76 6.00
CA VAL A 79 8.69 -10.50 6.69
C VAL A 79 9.74 -10.55 7.78
N GLY A 80 10.16 -11.75 8.18
CA GLY A 80 10.99 -11.97 9.35
C GLY A 80 10.27 -11.53 10.61
N LYS A 81 10.97 -10.79 11.48
CA LYS A 81 10.43 -10.30 12.76
C LYS A 81 9.64 -9.00 12.65
N ASP A 82 9.73 -8.30 11.52
CA ASP A 82 9.06 -7.01 11.31
C ASP A 82 7.72 -7.20 10.59
N LEU A 83 6.67 -7.30 11.40
CA LEU A 83 5.30 -7.58 10.96
C LEU A 83 4.63 -6.38 10.29
N HIS A 84 5.08 -5.15 10.59
CA HIS A 84 4.39 -3.94 10.15
C HIS A 84 4.84 -3.50 8.77
N ARG A 85 3.90 -3.53 7.83
CA ARG A 85 4.15 -3.29 6.41
C ARG A 85 3.27 -2.19 5.86
N VAL A 86 3.74 -1.62 4.75
CA VAL A 86 2.99 -0.66 3.95
C VAL A 86 3.02 -1.10 2.50
N ALA A 87 1.84 -1.31 1.92
CA ALA A 87 1.68 -1.42 0.49
C ALA A 87 1.30 -0.05 -0.08
N VAL A 88 1.99 0.37 -1.13
CA VAL A 88 1.68 1.58 -1.90
C VAL A 88 1.22 1.14 -3.27
N VAL A 89 -0.04 1.40 -3.61
CA VAL A 89 -0.66 0.96 -4.85
C VAL A 89 -1.21 2.15 -5.61
N ARG A 90 -0.67 2.42 -6.80
CA ARG A 90 -1.24 3.39 -7.73
C ARG A 90 -2.22 2.70 -8.67
N ARG A 91 -3.44 3.21 -8.70
CA ARG A 91 -4.48 2.84 -9.66
C ARG A 91 -4.56 3.91 -10.74
N ILE A 92 -4.49 3.49 -12.00
CA ILE A 92 -4.74 4.35 -13.16
C ILE A 92 -5.78 3.66 -14.04
N LEU A 93 -6.96 4.25 -14.15
CA LEU A 93 -8.00 3.84 -15.08
C LEU A 93 -8.00 4.79 -16.28
N ASP A 94 -7.52 4.30 -17.43
CA ASP A 94 -7.53 5.09 -18.66
C ASP A 94 -8.92 5.03 -19.31
N ASN A 95 -9.63 6.16 -19.32
CA ASN A 95 -10.98 6.27 -19.88
C ASN A 95 -11.03 6.00 -21.39
N ASN A 96 -9.94 6.22 -22.11
CA ASN A 96 -9.92 6.04 -23.55
C ASN A 96 -9.80 4.57 -23.92
N SER A 97 -8.89 3.84 -23.26
CA SER A 97 -8.63 2.43 -23.53
C SER A 97 -9.43 1.46 -22.66
N GLN A 98 -10.11 1.96 -21.61
CA GLN A 98 -10.75 1.17 -20.56
C GLN A 98 -9.80 0.18 -19.87
N VAL A 99 -8.50 0.48 -19.88
CA VAL A 99 -7.47 -0.35 -19.25
C VAL A 99 -7.26 0.12 -17.82
N LEU A 100 -7.29 -0.85 -16.90
CA LEU A 100 -6.91 -0.67 -15.50
C LEU A 100 -5.44 -1.06 -15.31
N ASN A 101 -4.62 -0.08 -14.91
CA ASN A 101 -3.24 -0.30 -14.53
C ASN A 101 -3.12 -0.22 -13.00
N LEU A 102 -2.53 -1.26 -12.41
CA LEU A 102 -2.19 -1.32 -10.99
C LEU A 102 -0.69 -1.44 -10.83
N LEU A 103 -0.09 -0.44 -10.18
CA LEU A 103 1.34 -0.42 -9.87
C LEU A 103 1.47 -0.52 -8.36
N GLY A 104 1.98 -1.65 -7.88
CA GLY A 104 2.10 -1.93 -6.45
C GLY A 104 3.55 -2.13 -6.03
N VAL A 105 3.92 -1.54 -4.91
CA VAL A 105 5.14 -1.87 -4.15
C VAL A 105 4.77 -2.18 -2.71
N ASN A 106 5.55 -3.05 -2.08
CA ASN A 106 5.37 -3.46 -0.69
C ASN A 106 6.71 -3.33 0.05
N GLU A 107 6.70 -2.61 1.17
CA GLU A 107 7.90 -2.29 1.93
C GLU A 107 7.64 -2.35 3.46
N SER A 108 8.72 -2.47 4.24
CA SER A 108 8.66 -2.31 5.70
C SER A 108 8.36 -0.86 6.06
N ILE A 109 7.52 -0.65 7.08
CA ILE A 109 7.21 0.70 7.57
C ILE A 109 8.45 1.43 8.10
N ASN A 110 9.39 0.68 8.68
CA ASN A 110 10.63 1.23 9.23
C ASN A 110 11.55 1.73 8.12
N LYS A 111 11.56 1.04 6.97
CA LYS A 111 12.32 1.45 5.78
C LYS A 111 11.76 2.73 5.18
N ILE A 112 10.43 2.88 5.11
CA ILE A 112 9.79 4.11 4.63
C ILE A 112 10.12 5.29 5.55
N ALA A 113 10.04 5.11 6.88
CA ALA A 113 10.38 6.15 7.84
C ALA A 113 11.86 6.59 7.73
N ALA A 114 12.78 5.65 7.51
CA ALA A 114 14.19 5.95 7.31
C ALA A 114 14.47 6.72 6.00
N MET A 115 13.79 6.35 4.90
CA MET A 115 13.91 7.07 3.62
C MET A 115 13.40 8.52 3.71
N GLU A 116 12.40 8.78 4.55
CA GLU A 116 11.89 10.15 4.80
C GLU A 116 12.86 10.99 5.64
N GLU A 117 13.50 10.42 6.65
CA GLU A 117 14.52 11.12 7.44
C GLU A 117 15.73 11.53 6.58
N GLU A 118 16.16 10.67 5.66
CA GLU A 118 17.24 10.99 4.71
C GLU A 118 16.81 12.07 3.69
N ALA A 119 15.60 12.00 3.15
CA ALA A 119 15.08 12.99 2.21
C ALA A 119 14.83 14.37 2.86
N ALA A 120 14.34 14.40 4.10
CA ALA A 120 14.18 15.64 4.84
C ALA A 120 15.54 16.30 5.16
N SER A 121 16.57 15.51 5.44
CA SER A 121 17.92 16.03 5.68
C SER A 121 18.59 16.58 4.41
N SER A 122 18.27 16.07 3.22
CA SER A 122 18.84 16.59 1.96
C SER A 122 18.20 17.91 1.49
N SER A 123 16.96 18.18 1.91
CA SER A 123 16.23 19.42 1.56
C SER A 123 16.66 20.68 2.35
N LEU A 124 17.57 20.52 3.34
CA LEU A 124 18.08 21.62 4.18
C LEU A 124 19.50 22.07 3.80
N GLN A 125 20.03 21.62 2.67
CA GLN A 125 21.39 21.95 2.22
C GLN A 125 21.51 22.83 0.95
N ASP A 126 20.41 23.42 0.46
CA ASP A 126 20.45 24.41 -0.63
C ASP A 126 20.23 25.86 -0.14
#